data_AF-A0A3D3L3U6-F1
#
_entry.id   AF-A0A3D3L3U6-F1
#
_cell.length_a   1.000
_cell.length_b   1.000
_cell.length_c   1.000
_cell.angle_alpha   90.00
_cell.angle_beta   90.00
_cell.angle_gamma   90.00
#
_symmetry.space_group_name_H-M   'P 1'
#
loop_
_entity.id
_entity.type
_entity.pdbx_description
1 polymer ?
#
loop_
_entity_poly.entity_id
_entity_poly.type
_entity_poly.pdbx_seq_one_letter_code
_entity_poly.pdbx_strand_id
1 'polypeptide(L)'
;GEITELGPFTNIDIPLVGTDNFDFMMHGVANLIGNHDPANYAPNYHAESDTYDKVDLKSLKINSAIVAAVTLGFANDLSLSLPRQSRKEIEELVKSTDLEQQMRSMMGIWDQWKEGKRGRQ
;
A
#
# COMPACT_ATOMS: atom_id res chain seq x y z
N GLY A 1 -22.97 -16.31 -1.08
CA GLY A 1 -21.94 -15.69 -0.25
C GLY A 1 -21.60 -14.41 -0.94
N GLU A 2 -22.21 -13.32 -0.48
CA GLU A 2 -21.95 -12.02 -1.05
C GLU A 2 -20.62 -11.49 -0.51
N ILE A 3 -19.87 -10.78 -1.35
CA ILE A 3 -18.58 -10.18 -0.99
C ILE A 3 -18.71 -9.33 0.29
N THR A 4 -19.89 -8.72 0.51
CA THR A 4 -20.29 -7.96 1.71
C THR A 4 -20.12 -8.71 3.04
N GLU A 5 -20.11 -10.04 3.03
CA GLU A 5 -19.90 -10.88 4.22
C GLU A 5 -18.41 -11.00 4.63
N LEU A 6 -17.48 -10.53 3.80
CA LEU A 6 -16.03 -10.69 4.02
C LEU A 6 -15.39 -9.61 4.89
N GLY A 7 -16.14 -8.56 5.28
CA GLY A 7 -15.68 -7.56 6.23
C GLY A 7 -16.22 -6.15 5.96
N PRO A 8 -15.87 -5.15 6.79
CA PRO A 8 -16.39 -3.79 6.68
C PRO A 8 -15.85 -2.99 5.48
N PHE A 9 -14.95 -3.56 4.67
CA PHE A 9 -14.29 -2.92 3.50
C PHE A 9 -13.89 -1.46 3.75
N THR A 10 -13.30 -1.18 4.91
CA THR A 10 -12.82 0.15 5.23
C THR A 10 -11.59 0.46 4.40
N ASN A 11 -11.71 1.45 3.51
CA ASN A 11 -10.60 1.98 2.73
C ASN A 11 -10.10 3.27 3.39
N ILE A 12 -8.80 3.39 3.54
CA ILE A 12 -8.15 4.57 4.09
C ILE A 12 -7.24 5.13 2.99
N ASP A 13 -7.44 6.41 2.67
CA ASP A 13 -6.66 7.10 1.63
C ASP A 13 -5.44 7.77 2.26
N ILE A 14 -4.40 6.97 2.51
CA ILE A 14 -3.13 7.43 3.08
C ILE A 14 -1.95 6.86 2.27
N PRO A 15 -0.93 7.67 1.97
CA PRO A 15 0.32 7.18 1.39
C PRO A 15 1.16 6.46 2.45
N LEU A 16 1.97 5.51 2.02
CA LEU A 16 2.80 4.71 2.92
C LEU A 16 4.21 4.51 2.36
N VAL A 17 5.21 4.65 3.23
CA VAL A 17 6.60 4.23 3.01
C VAL A 17 6.85 2.94 3.78
N GLY A 18 7.68 2.05 3.23
CA GLY A 18 8.08 0.79 3.89
C GLY A 18 7.43 -0.47 3.33
N THR A 19 6.84 -0.37 2.14
CA THR A 19 6.42 -1.50 1.31
C THR A 19 6.72 -1.20 -0.17
N ASP A 20 6.64 -2.21 -1.02
CA ASP A 20 7.10 -2.17 -2.41
C ASP A 20 6.27 -1.22 -3.31
N ASN A 21 5.08 -0.81 -2.86
CA ASN A 21 4.23 0.12 -3.61
C ASN A 21 4.83 1.54 -3.74
N PHE A 22 5.75 1.91 -2.84
CA PHE A 22 6.18 3.30 -2.68
C PHE A 22 6.74 3.89 -3.98
N ASP A 23 7.62 3.19 -4.69
CA ASP A 23 8.20 3.74 -5.92
C ASP A 23 7.17 3.85 -7.04
N PHE A 24 6.21 2.93 -7.13
CA PHE A 24 5.10 3.04 -8.07
C PHE A 24 4.27 4.31 -7.78
N MET A 25 3.93 4.54 -6.51
CA MET A 25 3.26 5.77 -6.05
C MET A 25 4.04 7.02 -6.41
N MET A 26 5.35 7.06 -6.11
CA MET A 26 6.22 8.20 -6.41
C MET A 26 6.47 8.39 -7.91
N HIS A 27 6.16 7.40 -8.74
CA HIS A 27 6.09 7.51 -10.20
C HIS A 27 4.66 7.79 -10.72
N GLY A 28 3.73 8.08 -9.81
CA GLY A 28 2.34 8.47 -10.08
C GLY A 28 1.41 7.33 -10.43
N VAL A 29 1.80 6.07 -10.18
CA VAL A 29 0.97 4.89 -10.42
C VAL A 29 0.00 4.71 -9.26
N ALA A 30 -1.29 4.75 -9.54
CA ALA A 30 -2.33 4.40 -8.58
C ALA A 30 -2.11 2.97 -8.07
N ASN A 31 -2.21 2.79 -6.76
CA ASN A 31 -1.98 1.50 -6.12
C ASN A 31 -2.89 1.34 -4.89
N LEU A 32 -2.98 0.11 -4.42
CA LEU A 32 -3.70 -0.28 -3.20
C LEU A 32 -2.76 -1.13 -2.35
N ILE A 33 -2.88 -1.00 -1.04
CA ILE A 33 -2.14 -1.79 -0.06
C ILE A 33 -3.16 -2.57 0.77
N GLY A 34 -2.93 -3.86 0.96
CA GLY A 34 -3.69 -4.65 1.91
C GLY A 34 -3.34 -4.21 3.33
N ASN A 35 -4.28 -3.56 4.01
CA ASN A 35 -4.13 -3.18 5.41
C ASN A 35 -4.89 -4.16 6.31
N HIS A 36 -4.27 -4.56 7.43
CA HIS A 36 -4.88 -5.45 8.40
C HIS A 36 -4.66 -4.94 9.82
N ASP A 37 -5.50 -5.39 10.77
CA ASP A 37 -5.30 -5.11 12.19
C ASP A 37 -3.91 -5.59 12.63
N PRO A 38 -3.12 -4.79 13.37
CA PRO A 38 -1.81 -5.17 13.86
C PRO A 38 -1.75 -6.54 14.54
N ALA A 39 -2.80 -7.00 15.22
CA ALA A 39 -2.86 -8.32 15.87
C ALA A 39 -1.53 -8.71 16.58
N ASN A 40 -0.86 -9.78 16.13
CA ASN A 40 0.43 -10.24 16.62
C ASN A 40 1.63 -9.80 15.74
N TYR A 41 1.43 -8.84 14.84
CA TYR A 41 2.46 -8.36 13.90
C TYR A 41 3.66 -7.75 14.62
N ALA A 42 3.45 -6.69 15.40
CA ALA A 42 4.54 -5.96 16.05
C ALA A 42 5.50 -6.82 16.89
N PRO A 43 5.03 -7.79 17.72
CA PRO A 43 5.94 -8.64 18.49
C PRO A 43 6.66 -9.73 17.67
N ASN A 44 6.19 -10.06 16.46
CA ASN A 44 6.78 -11.12 15.64
C ASN A 44 7.54 -10.58 14.42
N TYR A 45 7.30 -9.34 14.00
CA TYR A 45 7.94 -8.75 12.83
C TYR A 45 9.47 -8.76 12.96
N HIS A 46 10.15 -9.38 11.99
CA HIS A 46 11.60 -9.60 11.98
C HIS A 46 12.14 -10.40 13.18
N ALA A 47 11.30 -11.14 13.90
CA ALA A 47 11.70 -11.99 15.01
C ALA A 47 11.77 -13.46 14.60
N GLU A 48 12.58 -14.25 15.31
CA GLU A 48 12.64 -15.71 15.14
C GLU A 48 11.29 -16.40 15.41
N SER A 49 10.39 -15.72 16.14
CA SER A 49 9.04 -16.19 16.43
C SER A 49 8.04 -16.00 15.28
N ASP A 50 8.47 -15.41 14.15
CA ASP A 50 7.67 -15.33 12.93
C ASP A 50 7.59 -16.68 12.23
N THR A 51 6.76 -17.55 12.80
CA THR A 51 6.61 -18.95 12.40
C THR A 51 5.17 -19.25 12.00
N TYR A 52 4.97 -20.37 11.30
CA TYR A 52 3.67 -20.74 10.71
C TYR A 52 2.50 -20.76 11.71
N ASP A 53 2.75 -21.08 12.98
CA ASP A 53 1.72 -21.08 14.03
C ASP A 53 1.18 -19.67 14.36
N LYS A 54 1.84 -18.60 13.90
CA LYS A 54 1.36 -17.22 14.03
C LYS A 54 0.38 -16.82 12.92
N VAL A 55 0.25 -17.63 11.87
CA VAL A 55 -0.65 -17.36 10.74
C VAL A 55 -2.10 -17.65 11.13
N ASP A 56 -2.94 -16.62 11.10
CA ASP A 56 -4.39 -16.82 11.14
C ASP A 56 -4.91 -17.30 9.78
N LEU A 57 -5.15 -18.62 9.69
CA LEU A 57 -5.65 -19.25 8.47
C LEU A 57 -7.01 -18.74 8.01
N LYS A 58 -7.84 -18.22 8.93
CA LYS A 58 -9.13 -17.63 8.54
C LYS A 58 -8.89 -16.32 7.80
N SER A 59 -8.11 -15.41 8.38
CA SER A 59 -7.74 -14.15 7.76
C SER A 59 -6.98 -14.35 6.45
N LEU A 60 -6.05 -15.32 6.39
CA LEU A 60 -5.33 -15.66 5.15
C LEU A 60 -6.29 -16.01 4.01
N LYS A 61 -7.29 -16.87 4.26
CA LYS A 61 -8.27 -17.28 3.23
C LYS A 61 -9.14 -16.11 2.78
N ILE A 62 -9.60 -15.29 3.73
CA ILE A 62 -10.43 -14.12 3.44
C ILE A 62 -9.63 -13.11 2.60
N ASN A 63 -8.41 -12.76 3.04
CA ASN A 63 -7.55 -11.84 2.31
C ASN A 63 -7.22 -12.35 0.90
N SER A 64 -6.98 -13.66 0.75
CA SER A 64 -6.76 -14.27 -0.56
C SER A 64 -7.97 -14.11 -1.48
N ALA A 65 -9.19 -14.31 -0.95
CA ALA A 65 -10.42 -14.10 -1.72
C ALA A 65 -10.62 -12.63 -2.11
N ILE A 66 -10.32 -11.70 -1.21
CA ILE A 66 -10.40 -10.26 -1.48
C ILE A 66 -9.43 -9.86 -2.59
N VAL A 67 -8.15 -10.26 -2.48
CA VAL A 67 -7.15 -9.97 -3.53
C VAL A 67 -7.56 -10.56 -4.86
N ALA A 68 -8.02 -11.81 -4.90
CA ALA A 68 -8.49 -12.44 -6.13
C ALA A 68 -9.66 -11.68 -6.76
N ALA A 69 -10.65 -11.27 -5.97
CA ALA A 69 -11.81 -10.52 -6.46
C ALA A 69 -11.42 -9.13 -6.97
N VAL A 70 -10.57 -8.40 -6.24
CA VAL A 70 -10.09 -7.06 -6.62
C VAL A 70 -9.27 -7.12 -7.91
N THR A 71 -8.30 -8.04 -7.98
CA THR A 71 -7.45 -8.19 -9.17
C THR A 71 -8.27 -8.62 -10.38
N LEU A 72 -9.21 -9.57 -10.22
CA LEU A 72 -10.08 -10.00 -11.31
C LEU A 72 -11.02 -8.87 -11.78
N GLY A 73 -11.54 -8.06 -10.85
CA GLY A 73 -12.34 -6.88 -11.18
C GLY A 73 -11.57 -5.89 -12.03
N PHE A 74 -10.38 -5.50 -11.58
CA PHE A 74 -9.51 -4.58 -12.33
C PHE A 74 -9.05 -5.15 -13.68
N ALA A 75 -8.77 -6.45 -13.76
CA ALA A 75 -8.35 -7.08 -15.01
C ALA A 75 -9.45 -7.12 -16.07
N ASN A 76 -10.72 -7.12 -15.67
CA ASN A 76 -11.87 -7.19 -16.58
C ASN A 76 -12.54 -5.84 -16.87
N ASP A 77 -12.25 -4.80 -16.08
CA ASP A 77 -12.75 -3.46 -16.34
C ASP A 77 -11.89 -2.73 -17.37
N LEU A 78 -12.21 -2.94 -18.65
CA LEU A 78 -11.55 -2.25 -19.77
C LEU A 78 -11.89 -0.75 -19.85
N SER A 79 -12.88 -0.28 -19.09
CA SER A 79 -13.25 1.14 -19.04
C SER A 79 -12.43 1.94 -18.03
N LEU A 80 -11.77 1.25 -17.11
CA LEU A 80 -10.99 1.89 -16.06
C LEU A 80 -9.78 2.61 -16.64
N SER A 81 -9.75 3.92 -16.43
CA SER A 81 -8.62 4.77 -16.77
C SER A 81 -8.12 5.49 -15.51
N LEU A 82 -7.04 4.99 -14.93
CA LEU A 82 -6.37 5.63 -13.79
C LEU A 82 -5.19 6.46 -14.32
N PRO A 83 -5.32 7.80 -14.43
CA PRO A 83 -4.25 8.64 -14.94
C PRO A 83 -3.05 8.60 -14.00
N ARG A 84 -1.86 8.63 -14.60
CA ARG A 84 -0.62 8.70 -13.83
C ARG A 84 -0.42 10.11 -13.28
N GLN A 85 -0.34 10.26 -11.97
CA GLN A 85 -0.11 11.56 -11.30
C GLN A 85 1.21 12.19 -11.75
N SER A 86 1.17 13.48 -12.08
CA SER A 86 2.31 14.33 -12.41
C SER A 86 3.21 14.56 -11.20
N ARG A 87 4.45 15.01 -11.45
CA ARG A 87 5.38 15.43 -10.39
C ARG A 87 4.74 16.46 -9.45
N LYS A 88 4.01 17.43 -10.00
CA LYS A 88 3.29 18.45 -9.21
C LYS A 88 2.22 17.86 -8.30
N GLU A 89 1.43 16.90 -8.79
CA GLU A 89 0.41 16.22 -7.99
C GLU A 89 1.03 15.37 -6.88
N ILE A 90 2.16 14.70 -7.17
CA ILE A 90 2.90 13.93 -6.17
C ILE A 90 3.51 14.87 -5.12
N GLU A 91 4.00 16.04 -5.51
CA GLU A 91 4.47 17.06 -4.55
C GLU A 91 3.35 17.56 -3.63
N GLU A 92 2.13 17.68 -4.14
CA GLU A 92 0.97 18.04 -3.32
C GLU A 92 0.59 16.89 -2.37
N LEU A 93 0.65 15.64 -2.82
CA LEU A 93 0.46 14.46 -1.97
C LEU A 93 1.47 14.45 -0.81
N VAL A 94 2.76 14.72 -1.11
CA VAL A 94 3.83 14.78 -0.10
C VAL A 94 3.56 15.88 0.94
N LYS A 95 3.05 17.05 0.52
CA LYS A 95 2.78 18.20 1.41
C LYS A 95 1.51 18.06 2.23
N SER A 96 0.49 17.41 1.69
CA SER A 96 -0.84 17.31 2.30
C SER A 96 -0.99 16.12 3.25
N THR A 97 0.04 15.29 3.37
CA THR A 97 0.07 14.09 4.20
C THR A 97 1.32 14.06 5.09
N ASP A 98 1.49 13.00 5.88
CA ASP A 98 2.70 12.76 6.67
C ASP A 98 3.83 12.09 5.84
N LEU A 99 3.66 11.94 4.53
CA LEU A 99 4.59 11.22 3.65
C LEU A 99 6.02 11.79 3.70
N GLU A 100 6.19 13.12 3.80
CA GLU A 100 7.52 13.71 3.99
C GLU A 100 8.19 13.19 5.27
N GLN A 101 7.45 13.12 6.38
CA GLN A 101 7.98 12.60 7.64
C GLN A 101 8.38 11.13 7.49
N GLN A 102 7.52 10.31 6.89
CA GLN A 102 7.81 8.90 6.63
C GLN A 102 9.07 8.73 5.76
N MET A 103 9.22 9.53 4.69
CA MET A 103 10.40 9.50 3.82
C MET A 103 11.68 9.94 4.54
N ARG A 104 11.60 10.84 5.52
CA ARG A 104 12.75 11.27 6.33
C ARG A 104 13.14 10.22 7.37
N SER A 105 12.18 9.43 7.86
CA SER A 105 12.42 8.31 8.77
C SER A 105 13.14 7.14 8.10
N MET A 106 13.14 7.06 6.77
CA MET A 106 13.88 6.05 6.01
C MET A 106 15.13 6.65 5.36
N MET A 107 16.29 6.05 5.61
CA MET A 107 17.58 6.61 5.17
C MET A 107 17.61 6.88 3.65
N GLY A 108 17.84 8.14 3.28
CA GLY A 108 18.11 8.58 1.91
C GLY A 108 16.89 8.77 1.00
N ILE A 109 15.67 8.37 1.41
CA ILE A 109 14.48 8.47 0.54
C ILE A 109 14.11 9.93 0.26
N TRP A 110 14.04 10.75 1.31
CA TRP A 110 13.71 12.17 1.19
C TRP A 110 14.68 12.95 0.30
N ASP A 111 15.99 12.73 0.51
CA ASP A 111 17.01 13.45 -0.25
C ASP A 111 17.03 13.05 -1.73
N GLN A 112 16.88 11.75 -2.03
CA GLN A 112 16.78 11.26 -3.41
C GLN A 112 15.56 11.83 -4.15
N TRP A 113 14.41 11.99 -3.47
CA TRP A 113 13.23 12.62 -4.05
C TRP A 113 13.45 14.10 -4.38
N LYS A 114 14.00 14.88 -3.42
CA LYS A 114 14.32 16.31 -3.63
C LYS A 114 15.33 16.51 -4.76
N GLU A 115 16.32 15.63 -4.86
CA GLU A 115 17.36 15.68 -5.89
C GLU A 115 16.88 15.18 -7.26
N GLY A 116 15.63 14.72 -7.38
CA GLY A 116 15.09 14.16 -8.61
C GLY A 116 15.70 12.82 -9.01
N LYS A 117 16.40 12.13 -8.08
CA LYS A 117 16.99 10.80 -8.31
C LYS A 117 15.99 9.66 -8.12
N ARG A 118 14.85 9.93 -7.48
CA ARG A 118 13.77 8.97 -7.21
C ARG A 118 12.41 9.60 -7.52
N GLY A 119 11.49 8.80 -8.04
CA GLY A 119 10.16 9.24 -8.44
C GLY A 119 10.11 10.00 -9.77
N ARG A 120 8.90 10.41 -10.16
CA ARG A 120 8.61 11.08 -11.44
C ARG A 120 9.34 12.42 -11.56
N GLN A 121 9.80 12.76 -12.76
CA GLN A 121 10.31 14.09 -13.14
C GLN A 121 9.23 14.88 -13.89
#